data_AF-A0A9P6LME0-F1
#
_entry.id   AF-A0A9P6LME0-F1
#
_cell.length_a   1.000
_cell.length_b   1.000
_cell.length_c   1.000
_cell.angle_alpha   90.00
_cell.angle_beta   90.00
_cell.angle_gamma   90.00
#
_symmetry.space_group_name_H-M   'P 1'
#
loop_
_entity.id
_entity.type
_entity.pdbx_description
1 polymer ?
#
loop_
_entity_poly.entity_id
_entity_poly.type
_entity_poly.pdbx_seq_one_letter_code
_entity_poly.pdbx_strand_id
1 'polypeptide(L)'
;MFEAQVSVQQPDSFQDDISDDEKRELIQLFLDASSGLLDLFDRSEIDQLVDATHLNAKGASDSNARSTGDNGGSICLYMMIAIGAQCRGQPTDSPKAFRYFSEARKLSFQGFLTDLTLNMARAFVLMAFYMFGACRRNAAFMYLGIATKAASVLGLHMSDQFQSLSEEERDLSSTATMNLWDDSTRILACVKSASSLLGICFSSAAIIIFTPKSGPGSCIRYAWLAGIAAFTRPFFRHAVGIPTSLVINTVLIGQLCLVIFQACNFLVISRFESRDLVQGGIFQPADGVIYKLYRTVGLMFNLRGIGTPWQIPRRHPVPKFFNQHKENGRLKVGPWITRQLFIMFWQYIFLDFTYFSSLQTPPEEAAVLFGPGTEFLYLGATADQWVARVVGTVTAWTGPSRVIIDFASRLLSVVSVLAGASSPEDWPPLFGSIRDAYTIRQSWGVFWHQYCRWWLTSMSNYICRDLLRLRRPSRLERYSNTTLVFLGSGIVHVLIDIYCWQPPTKGPTIAFFVSFAVAIIVEDAVQEIYRRVSGRQYSEDAVPTWHKLVGFVWVAAWLSMTSPWYLYHAVRQPVGIKWLVPISIIDTIGMAPAAGILAGLGLIGIFAFGGEV
;
A
#
# COMPACT_ATOMS: atom_id res chain seq x y z
N MET A 1 26.40 -9.47 23.06
CA MET A 1 25.83 -9.07 24.35
C MET A 1 25.07 -10.29 24.86
N PHE A 2 25.69 -11.03 25.78
CA PHE A 2 25.18 -12.32 26.25
C PHE A 2 23.94 -12.09 27.11
N GLU A 3 22.84 -12.78 26.80
CA GLU A 3 21.61 -12.75 27.59
C GLU A 3 21.91 -13.26 29.01
N ALA A 4 21.47 -12.50 30.02
CA ALA A 4 21.63 -12.87 31.42
C ALA A 4 20.87 -14.18 31.70
N GLN A 5 21.61 -15.23 32.09
CA GLN A 5 21.02 -16.46 32.61
C GLN A 5 20.41 -16.18 33.98
N VAL A 6 19.08 -16.21 34.06
CA VAL A 6 18.35 -16.27 35.33
C VAL A 6 18.34 -17.73 35.77
N SER A 7 18.67 -17.98 37.04
CA SER A 7 18.68 -19.30 37.66
C SER A 7 17.33 -20.00 37.50
N VAL A 8 17.32 -21.19 36.91
CA VAL A 8 16.15 -22.07 36.82
C VAL A 8 15.94 -22.69 38.20
N GLN A 9 15.24 -22.00 39.09
CA GLN A 9 14.56 -22.66 40.20
C GLN A 9 13.30 -23.32 39.64
N GLN A 10 13.21 -24.65 39.75
CA GLN A 10 11.97 -25.37 39.51
C GLN A 10 10.92 -24.87 40.53
N PRO A 11 9.74 -24.43 40.09
CA PRO A 11 8.68 -24.13 41.05
C PRO A 11 8.10 -25.45 41.58
N ASP A 12 7.75 -25.43 42.87
CA ASP A 12 6.80 -26.33 43.51
C ASP A 12 5.54 -26.48 42.65
N SER A 13 4.74 -27.52 42.90
CA SER A 13 3.48 -27.80 42.19
C SER A 13 2.69 -26.51 41.89
N PHE A 14 2.43 -26.22 40.61
CA PHE A 14 1.70 -25.03 40.19
C PHE A 14 0.33 -25.01 40.88
N GLN A 15 0.06 -23.95 41.63
CA GLN A 15 -1.23 -23.65 42.23
C GLN A 15 -1.73 -22.35 41.62
N ASP A 16 -2.98 -22.34 41.14
CA ASP A 16 -3.65 -21.13 40.68
C ASP A 16 -4.18 -20.38 41.92
N ASP A 17 -3.50 -19.29 42.28
CA ASP A 17 -3.71 -18.51 43.52
C ASP A 17 -4.26 -17.10 43.24
N ILE A 18 -4.61 -16.79 41.97
CA ILE A 18 -5.13 -15.48 41.59
C ILE A 18 -6.64 -15.47 41.77
N SER A 19 -7.16 -14.40 42.39
CA SER A 19 -8.60 -14.17 42.55
C SER A 19 -9.29 -13.97 41.19
N ASP A 20 -10.57 -14.32 41.11
CA ASP A 20 -11.35 -14.25 39.87
C ASP A 20 -11.43 -12.82 39.31
N ASP A 21 -11.53 -11.83 40.21
CA ASP A 21 -11.52 -10.41 39.86
C ASP A 21 -10.18 -10.00 39.24
N GLU A 22 -9.07 -10.46 39.83
CA GLU A 22 -7.73 -10.18 39.30
C GLU A 22 -7.47 -10.91 37.97
N LYS A 23 -7.99 -12.12 37.78
CA LYS A 23 -7.93 -12.82 36.48
C LYS A 23 -8.64 -12.03 35.39
N ARG A 24 -9.87 -11.57 35.65
CA ARG A 24 -10.65 -10.76 34.70
C ARG A 24 -9.94 -9.45 34.35
N GLU A 25 -9.34 -8.79 35.34
CA GLU A 25 -8.53 -7.58 35.12
C GLU A 25 -7.34 -7.84 34.19
N LEU A 26 -6.55 -8.89 34.46
CA LEU A 26 -5.37 -9.22 33.66
C LEU A 26 -5.74 -9.65 32.23
N ILE A 27 -6.84 -10.39 32.06
CA ILE A 27 -7.36 -10.77 30.75
C ILE A 27 -7.80 -9.54 29.96
N GLN A 28 -8.46 -8.57 30.60
CA GLN A 28 -8.82 -7.32 29.94
C GLN A 28 -7.58 -6.53 29.48
N LEU A 29 -6.53 -6.48 30.29
CA LEU A 29 -5.27 -5.84 29.91
C LEU A 29 -4.58 -6.56 28.75
N PHE A 30 -4.68 -7.89 28.69
CA PHE A 30 -4.24 -8.66 27.52
C PHE A 30 -5.04 -8.27 26.27
N LEU A 31 -6.37 -8.18 26.35
CA LEU A 31 -7.22 -7.78 25.24
C LEU A 31 -6.88 -6.38 24.74
N ASP A 32 -6.69 -5.43 25.65
CA ASP A 32 -6.34 -4.05 25.30
C ASP A 32 -4.95 -3.97 24.63
N ALA A 33 -3.99 -4.79 25.09
CA ALA A 33 -2.64 -4.83 24.54
C ALA A 33 -2.52 -5.60 23.20
N SER A 34 -3.43 -6.53 22.94
CA SER A 34 -3.44 -7.38 21.74
C SER A 34 -4.41 -6.90 20.67
N SER A 35 -5.33 -5.98 21.00
CA SER A 35 -6.32 -5.42 20.08
C SER A 35 -5.70 -4.90 18.79
N GLY A 36 -6.24 -5.34 17.64
CA GLY A 36 -5.78 -4.96 16.31
C GLY A 36 -4.44 -5.57 15.87
N LEU A 37 -3.85 -6.44 16.70
CA LEU A 37 -2.60 -7.15 16.40
C LEU A 37 -2.72 -8.67 16.50
N LEU A 38 -3.48 -9.19 17.47
CA LEU A 38 -3.72 -10.63 17.66
C LEU A 38 -5.19 -10.86 17.99
N ASP A 39 -6.00 -11.15 16.97
CA ASP A 39 -7.42 -11.46 17.12
C ASP A 39 -7.64 -12.98 17.14
N LEU A 40 -7.33 -13.60 18.28
CA LEU A 40 -7.25 -15.06 18.42
C LEU A 40 -8.47 -15.71 19.05
N PHE A 41 -9.23 -14.95 19.83
CA PHE A 41 -10.35 -15.42 20.65
C PHE A 41 -11.47 -14.40 20.67
N ASP A 42 -12.71 -14.89 20.61
CA ASP A 42 -13.89 -14.06 20.87
C ASP A 42 -14.14 -13.89 22.37
N ARG A 43 -14.85 -12.82 22.74
CA ARG A 43 -15.16 -12.52 24.15
C ARG A 43 -15.95 -13.64 24.82
N SER A 44 -16.84 -14.30 24.07
CA SER A 44 -17.61 -15.46 24.53
C SER A 44 -16.72 -16.69 24.79
N GLU A 45 -15.69 -16.93 23.97
CA GLU A 45 -14.72 -18.01 24.20
C GLU A 45 -13.90 -17.77 25.46
N ILE A 46 -13.46 -16.53 25.68
CA ILE A 46 -12.70 -16.17 26.89
C ILE A 46 -13.55 -16.39 28.14
N ASP A 47 -14.82 -15.97 28.12
CA ASP A 47 -15.75 -16.20 29.23
C ASP A 47 -15.97 -17.70 29.49
N GLN A 48 -16.11 -18.51 28.43
CA GLN A 48 -16.22 -19.97 28.55
C GLN A 48 -14.94 -20.62 29.14
N LEU A 49 -13.77 -20.15 28.73
CA LEU A 49 -12.48 -20.64 29.26
C LEU A 49 -12.31 -20.34 30.75
N VAL A 50 -12.75 -19.15 31.18
CA VAL A 50 -12.76 -18.76 32.59
C VAL A 50 -13.76 -19.62 33.39
N ASP A 51 -14.97 -19.81 32.86
CA ASP A 51 -16.02 -20.62 33.50
C ASP A 51 -15.65 -22.11 33.61
N ALA A 52 -14.96 -22.67 32.61
CA ALA A 52 -14.47 -24.05 32.63
C ALA A 52 -13.44 -24.28 33.75
N THR A 53 -12.57 -23.30 34.03
CA THR A 53 -11.64 -23.38 35.16
C THR A 53 -12.34 -23.34 36.53
N HIS A 54 -13.50 -22.68 36.66
CA HIS A 54 -14.29 -22.67 37.90
C HIS A 54 -14.92 -24.02 38.23
N LEU A 55 -15.39 -24.75 37.22
CA LEU A 55 -16.01 -26.07 37.39
C LEU A 55 -14.98 -27.12 37.83
N ASN A 56 -13.77 -27.07 37.29
CA ASN A 56 -12.67 -27.97 37.68
C ASN A 56 -12.15 -27.69 39.11
N ALA A 57 -12.20 -26.45 39.57
CA ALA A 57 -11.80 -26.09 40.94
C ALA A 57 -12.82 -26.53 42.01
N LYS A 58 -14.13 -26.59 41.68
CA LYS A 58 -15.19 -27.02 42.60
C LYS A 58 -15.39 -28.54 42.67
N GLY A 59 -14.91 -29.30 41.68
CA GLY A 59 -15.03 -30.76 41.60
C GLY A 59 -13.87 -31.56 42.23
N ALA A 60 -12.92 -30.91 42.91
CA ALA A 60 -11.70 -31.53 43.43
C ALA A 60 -11.89 -32.39 44.70
N SER A 61 -13.01 -33.11 44.84
CA SER A 61 -13.21 -34.12 45.89
C SER A 61 -13.17 -35.57 45.38
N ASP A 62 -13.22 -35.83 44.07
CA ASP A 62 -13.13 -37.19 43.54
C ASP A 62 -11.85 -37.40 42.71
N SER A 63 -10.86 -37.98 43.38
CA SER A 63 -9.62 -38.47 42.82
C SER A 63 -9.86 -39.73 41.97
N ASN A 64 -10.44 -39.60 40.77
CA ASN A 64 -10.28 -40.63 39.72
C ASN A 64 -10.65 -40.25 38.28
N ALA A 65 -10.95 -38.99 37.95
CA ALA A 65 -11.16 -38.58 36.56
C ALA A 65 -9.92 -37.87 35.99
N ARG A 66 -8.87 -38.63 35.65
CA ARG A 66 -7.92 -38.20 34.59
C ARG A 66 -8.62 -38.39 33.24
N SER A 67 -9.65 -37.59 32.98
CA SER A 67 -10.28 -37.50 31.67
C SER A 67 -9.52 -36.49 30.82
N THR A 68 -9.08 -36.96 29.67
CA THR A 68 -8.54 -36.28 28.49
C THR A 68 -9.45 -35.14 27.97
N GLY A 69 -9.66 -34.10 28.78
CA GLY A 69 -10.47 -32.92 28.47
C GLY A 69 -9.65 -31.64 28.51
N ASP A 70 -9.49 -31.02 27.35
CA ASP A 70 -9.07 -29.62 27.09
C ASP A 70 -7.95 -29.00 27.95
N ASN A 71 -6.74 -29.60 27.93
CA ASN A 71 -5.53 -28.92 28.41
C ASN A 71 -5.21 -27.65 27.59
N GLY A 72 -5.70 -27.55 26.34
CA GLY A 72 -5.40 -26.44 25.43
C GLY A 72 -5.99 -25.11 25.88
N GLY A 73 -7.25 -25.10 26.32
CA GLY A 73 -7.92 -23.90 26.82
C GLY A 73 -7.22 -23.30 28.05
N SER A 74 -6.82 -24.15 28.99
CA SER A 74 -6.09 -23.73 30.21
C SER A 74 -4.73 -23.11 29.90
N ILE A 75 -4.01 -23.64 28.89
CA ILE A 75 -2.74 -23.08 28.42
C ILE A 75 -2.93 -21.66 27.90
N CYS A 76 -3.95 -21.44 27.06
CA CYS A 76 -4.24 -20.13 26.48
C CYS A 76 -4.59 -19.13 27.58
N LEU A 77 -5.40 -19.53 28.55
CA LEU A 77 -5.76 -18.71 29.70
C LEU A 77 -4.54 -18.29 30.53
N TYR A 78 -3.63 -19.23 30.83
CA TYR A 78 -2.39 -18.92 31.54
C TYR A 78 -1.50 -17.95 30.76
N MET A 79 -1.47 -18.06 29.43
CA MET A 79 -0.75 -17.12 28.58
C MET A 79 -1.39 -15.73 28.58
N MET A 80 -2.72 -15.62 28.52
CA MET A 80 -3.42 -14.34 28.64
C MET A 80 -3.12 -13.65 29.96
N ILE A 81 -3.16 -14.40 31.08
CA ILE A 81 -2.80 -13.90 32.42
C ILE A 81 -1.33 -13.44 32.45
N ALA A 82 -0.41 -14.23 31.88
CA ALA A 82 1.02 -13.89 31.86
C ALA A 82 1.30 -12.60 31.06
N ILE A 83 0.64 -12.42 29.91
CA ILE A 83 0.74 -11.21 29.09
C ILE A 83 0.10 -10.03 29.81
N GLY A 84 -1.11 -10.19 30.35
CA GLY A 84 -1.79 -9.17 31.14
C GLY A 84 -0.94 -8.65 32.28
N ALA A 85 -0.31 -9.55 33.04
CA ALA A 85 0.59 -9.20 34.14
C ALA A 85 1.87 -8.49 33.64
N GLN A 86 2.43 -8.93 32.50
CA GLN A 86 3.55 -8.26 31.85
C GLN A 86 3.19 -6.83 31.41
N CYS A 87 1.98 -6.62 30.90
CA CYS A 87 1.47 -5.31 30.48
C CYS A 87 1.15 -4.40 31.67
N ARG A 88 0.60 -4.96 32.76
CA ARG A 88 0.26 -4.20 33.98
C ARG A 88 1.50 -3.65 34.69
N GLY A 89 2.59 -4.42 34.70
CA GLY A 89 3.93 -3.94 35.08
C GLY A 89 4.10 -3.57 36.57
N GLN A 90 3.26 -4.08 37.48
CA GLN A 90 3.45 -3.85 38.91
C GLN A 90 4.64 -4.68 39.45
N PRO A 91 5.28 -4.27 40.56
CA PRO A 91 6.41 -5.02 41.15
C PRO A 91 6.09 -6.49 41.49
N THR A 92 4.84 -6.78 41.82
CA THR A 92 4.32 -8.12 42.14
C THR A 92 3.98 -8.96 40.89
N ASP A 93 3.93 -8.34 39.71
CA ASP A 93 3.48 -9.00 38.48
C ASP A 93 4.60 -9.71 37.73
N SER A 94 5.86 -9.27 37.86
CA SER A 94 6.98 -9.93 37.16
C SER A 94 7.17 -11.41 37.56
N PRO A 95 7.16 -11.78 38.86
CA PRO A 95 7.19 -13.18 39.27
C PRO A 95 5.94 -13.97 38.82
N LYS A 96 4.78 -13.31 38.83
CA LYS A 96 3.49 -13.90 38.43
C LYS A 96 3.46 -14.21 36.94
N ALA A 97 3.77 -13.21 36.11
CA ALA A 97 3.89 -13.35 34.66
C ALA A 97 4.83 -14.49 34.27
N PHE A 98 5.99 -14.58 34.91
CA PHE A 98 6.93 -15.67 34.68
C PHE A 98 6.39 -17.04 35.12
N ARG A 99 5.69 -17.11 36.26
CA ARG A 99 5.11 -18.38 36.77
C ARG A 99 4.07 -18.94 35.81
N TYR A 100 3.09 -18.13 35.42
CA TYR A 100 2.04 -18.53 34.48
C TYR A 100 2.59 -18.84 33.09
N PHE A 101 3.54 -18.03 32.60
CA PHE A 101 4.26 -18.32 31.35
C PHE A 101 4.99 -19.67 31.42
N SER A 102 5.71 -19.95 32.52
CA SER A 102 6.50 -21.17 32.65
C SER A 102 5.63 -22.41 32.71
N GLU A 103 4.47 -22.35 33.38
CA GLU A 103 3.52 -23.47 33.41
C GLU A 103 2.86 -23.66 32.04
N ALA A 104 2.37 -22.60 31.40
CA ALA A 104 1.81 -22.67 30.05
C ALA A 104 2.81 -23.26 29.05
N ARG A 105 4.08 -22.85 29.12
CA ARG A 105 5.17 -23.40 28.31
C ARG A 105 5.37 -24.89 28.56
N LYS A 106 5.45 -25.30 29.82
CA LYS A 106 5.64 -26.71 30.20
C LYS A 106 4.49 -27.57 29.66
N LEU A 107 3.25 -27.15 29.88
CA LEU A 107 2.06 -27.85 29.39
C LEU A 107 1.99 -27.87 27.86
N SER A 108 2.37 -26.78 27.20
CA SER A 108 2.35 -26.70 25.73
C SER A 108 3.33 -27.63 25.05
N PHE A 109 4.47 -27.94 25.66
CA PHE A 109 5.43 -28.90 25.10
C PHE A 109 5.15 -30.34 25.53
N GLN A 110 4.36 -30.55 26.57
CA GLN A 110 3.97 -31.87 27.04
C GLN A 110 2.89 -32.45 26.11
N GLY A 111 3.28 -33.39 25.24
CA GLY A 111 2.37 -34.04 24.30
C GLY A 111 2.14 -33.29 22.98
N PHE A 112 2.81 -32.15 22.76
CA PHE A 112 2.74 -31.35 21.53
C PHE A 112 2.93 -32.14 20.23
N LEU A 113 3.87 -33.09 20.25
CA LEU A 113 4.22 -33.88 19.06
C LEU A 113 3.28 -35.07 18.84
N THR A 114 2.46 -35.40 19.84
CA THR A 114 1.57 -36.57 19.81
C THR A 114 0.12 -36.18 19.59
N ASP A 115 -0.32 -35.04 20.15
CA ASP A 115 -1.69 -34.54 20.05
C ASP A 115 -1.67 -33.03 19.87
N LEU A 116 -1.58 -32.61 18.60
CA LEU A 116 -1.49 -31.20 18.23
C LEU A 116 -2.90 -30.63 18.10
N THR A 117 -3.22 -29.57 18.85
CA THR A 117 -4.54 -28.92 18.85
C THR A 117 -4.47 -27.46 18.40
N LEU A 118 -5.62 -26.88 18.01
CA LEU A 118 -5.74 -25.46 17.67
C LEU A 118 -5.32 -24.55 18.84
N ASN A 119 -5.75 -24.87 20.05
CA ASN A 119 -5.41 -24.10 21.25
C ASN A 119 -3.89 -24.13 21.53
N MET A 120 -3.20 -25.22 21.20
CA MET A 120 -1.72 -25.24 21.27
C MET A 120 -1.08 -24.32 20.23
N ALA A 121 -1.60 -24.26 19.00
CA ALA A 121 -1.11 -23.31 17.99
C ALA A 121 -1.32 -21.85 18.43
N ARG A 122 -2.51 -21.52 18.97
CA ARG A 122 -2.84 -20.22 19.58
C ARG A 122 -1.88 -19.90 20.73
N ALA A 123 -1.62 -20.86 21.62
CA ALA A 123 -0.70 -20.71 22.74
C ALA A 123 0.73 -20.36 22.30
N PHE A 124 1.26 -21.00 21.25
CA PHE A 124 2.60 -20.65 20.75
C PHE A 124 2.69 -19.24 20.17
N VAL A 125 1.61 -18.72 19.57
CA VAL A 125 1.55 -17.30 19.15
C VAL A 125 1.54 -16.37 20.36
N LEU A 126 0.75 -16.68 21.39
CA LEU A 126 0.76 -15.93 22.65
C LEU A 126 2.14 -15.96 23.32
N MET A 127 2.85 -17.09 23.28
CA MET A 127 4.22 -17.19 23.80
C MET A 127 5.21 -16.32 23.02
N ALA A 128 5.06 -16.25 21.69
CA ALA A 128 5.86 -15.35 20.87
C ALA A 128 5.61 -13.89 21.26
N PHE A 129 4.33 -13.52 21.45
CA PHE A 129 3.93 -12.18 21.90
C PHE A 129 4.54 -11.80 23.25
N TYR A 130 4.41 -12.68 24.25
CA TYR A 130 5.04 -12.51 25.56
C TYR A 130 6.58 -12.34 25.47
N MET A 131 7.23 -13.08 24.57
CA MET A 131 8.68 -12.97 24.36
C MET A 131 9.10 -11.69 23.66
N PHE A 132 8.25 -11.11 22.80
CA PHE A 132 8.47 -9.77 22.26
C PHE A 132 8.38 -8.71 23.36
N GLY A 133 7.37 -8.79 24.25
CA GLY A 133 7.25 -7.92 25.42
C GLY A 133 8.44 -8.05 26.38
N ALA A 134 8.99 -9.26 26.55
CA ALA A 134 10.19 -9.53 27.34
C ALA A 134 11.51 -9.19 26.61
N CYS A 135 11.46 -8.59 25.41
CA CYS A 135 12.63 -8.26 24.58
C CYS A 135 13.53 -9.45 24.19
N ARG A 136 13.00 -10.69 24.17
CA ARG A 136 13.71 -11.92 23.81
C ARG A 136 13.39 -12.36 22.38
N ARG A 137 13.89 -11.61 21.40
CA ARG A 137 13.56 -11.79 19.97
C ARG A 137 13.84 -13.20 19.44
N ASN A 138 14.95 -13.83 19.83
CA ASN A 138 15.30 -15.18 19.36
C ASN A 138 14.27 -16.21 19.81
N ALA A 139 13.86 -16.17 21.07
CA ALA A 139 12.82 -17.05 21.60
C ALA A 139 11.45 -16.77 20.95
N ALA A 140 11.11 -15.49 20.74
CA ALA A 140 9.88 -15.10 20.05
C ALA A 140 9.78 -15.71 18.64
N PHE A 141 10.85 -15.62 17.85
CA PHE A 141 10.89 -16.23 16.52
C PHE A 141 10.79 -17.75 16.54
N MET A 142 11.37 -18.42 17.54
CA MET A 142 11.25 -19.87 17.68
C MET A 142 9.79 -20.28 17.92
N TYR A 143 9.08 -19.62 18.84
CA TYR A 143 7.67 -19.90 19.10
C TYR A 143 6.78 -19.61 17.88
N LEU A 144 7.05 -18.51 17.16
CA LEU A 144 6.33 -18.19 15.93
C LEU A 144 6.55 -19.24 14.83
N GLY A 145 7.78 -19.77 14.72
CA GLY A 145 8.10 -20.87 13.80
C GLY A 145 7.37 -22.16 14.14
N ILE A 146 7.26 -22.49 15.44
CA ILE A 146 6.49 -23.65 15.92
C ILE A 146 5.00 -23.45 15.62
N ALA A 147 4.44 -22.28 15.92
CA ALA A 147 3.04 -21.96 15.61
C ALA A 147 2.73 -22.09 14.11
N THR A 148 3.61 -21.56 13.25
CA THR A 148 3.46 -21.66 11.78
C THR A 148 3.45 -23.11 11.31
N LYS A 149 4.34 -23.95 11.86
CA LYS A 149 4.38 -25.38 11.52
C LYS A 149 3.18 -26.14 12.07
N ALA A 150 2.76 -25.83 13.28
CA ALA A 150 1.55 -26.39 13.87
C ALA A 150 0.31 -26.10 13.00
N ALA A 151 0.13 -24.83 12.61
CA ALA A 151 -0.96 -24.41 11.74
C ALA A 151 -0.95 -25.13 10.37
N SER A 152 0.24 -25.33 9.80
CA SER A 152 0.39 -26.08 8.55
C SER A 152 0.04 -27.56 8.69
N VAL A 153 0.42 -28.20 9.80
CA VAL A 153 0.13 -29.62 10.07
C VAL A 153 -1.35 -29.84 10.36
N LEU A 154 -1.99 -28.89 11.05
CA LEU A 154 -3.43 -28.90 11.34
C LEU A 154 -4.31 -28.63 10.11
N GLY A 155 -3.73 -28.38 8.92
CA GLY A 155 -4.52 -28.16 7.72
C GLY A 155 -5.28 -26.83 7.70
N LEU A 156 -4.95 -25.87 8.59
CA LEU A 156 -5.65 -24.58 8.75
C LEU A 156 -5.64 -23.68 7.49
N HIS A 157 -4.92 -24.09 6.45
CA HIS A 157 -4.79 -23.42 5.16
C HIS A 157 -5.73 -23.98 4.08
N MET A 158 -6.53 -25.01 4.39
CA MET A 158 -7.44 -25.67 3.45
C MET A 158 -8.88 -25.49 3.92
N SER A 159 -9.62 -24.58 3.29
CA SER A 159 -11.03 -24.24 3.60
C SER A 159 -11.99 -25.44 3.50
N ASP A 160 -11.62 -26.47 2.74
CA ASP A 160 -12.54 -27.54 2.32
C ASP A 160 -12.72 -28.66 3.35
N GLN A 161 -11.84 -28.77 4.35
CA GLN A 161 -11.89 -29.84 5.36
C GLN A 161 -12.82 -29.57 6.55
N PHE A 162 -13.33 -28.34 6.69
CA PHE A 162 -14.20 -27.97 7.80
C PHE A 162 -15.68 -28.34 7.59
N GLN A 163 -16.03 -29.05 6.52
CA GLN A 163 -17.42 -29.39 6.18
C GLN A 163 -18.14 -30.30 7.19
N SER A 164 -17.42 -30.97 8.08
CA SER A 164 -17.99 -31.94 9.04
C SER A 164 -18.21 -31.39 10.47
N LEU A 165 -17.89 -30.11 10.73
CA LEU A 165 -18.11 -29.47 12.04
C LEU A 165 -19.46 -28.74 12.08
N SER A 166 -19.98 -28.48 13.29
CA SER A 166 -21.20 -27.68 13.47
C SER A 166 -21.02 -26.24 12.95
N GLU A 167 -22.09 -25.55 12.53
CA GLU A 167 -22.01 -24.20 11.91
C GLU A 167 -21.32 -23.17 12.83
N GLU A 168 -21.56 -23.22 14.14
CA GLU A 168 -20.88 -22.38 15.14
C GLU A 168 -19.37 -22.67 15.22
N GLU A 169 -18.97 -23.95 15.28
CA GLU A 169 -17.55 -24.34 15.34
C GLU A 169 -16.82 -24.07 14.02
N ARG A 170 -17.51 -24.08 12.87
CA ARG A 170 -16.97 -23.70 11.57
C ARG A 170 -16.71 -22.20 11.48
N ASP A 171 -17.62 -21.35 11.93
CA ASP A 171 -17.43 -19.89 11.89
C ASP A 171 -16.35 -19.43 12.88
N LEU A 172 -16.31 -20.01 14.08
CA LEU A 172 -15.34 -19.67 15.13
C LEU A 172 -13.92 -20.19 14.85
N SER A 173 -13.77 -21.47 14.45
CA SER A 173 -12.45 -21.99 14.07
C SER A 173 -11.96 -21.36 12.77
N SER A 174 -12.79 -21.21 11.74
CA SER A 174 -12.32 -20.67 10.44
C SER A 174 -11.86 -19.21 10.53
N THR A 175 -12.51 -18.37 11.34
CA THR A 175 -12.16 -16.95 11.47
C THR A 175 -10.83 -16.76 12.21
N ALA A 176 -10.67 -17.35 13.40
CA ALA A 176 -9.42 -17.23 14.17
C ALA A 176 -8.22 -17.91 13.48
N THR A 177 -8.44 -19.02 12.78
CA THR A 177 -7.39 -19.76 12.05
C THR A 177 -7.00 -19.11 10.71
N MET A 178 -7.95 -18.51 9.99
CA MET A 178 -7.64 -17.67 8.83
C MET A 178 -6.82 -16.47 9.25
N ASN A 179 -7.20 -15.76 10.32
CA ASN A 179 -6.52 -14.53 10.75
C ASN A 179 -5.08 -14.79 11.20
N LEU A 180 -4.84 -15.84 11.99
CA LEU A 180 -3.50 -16.27 12.43
C LEU A 180 -2.55 -16.60 11.27
N TRP A 181 -3.07 -17.33 10.28
CA TRP A 181 -2.30 -17.78 9.12
C TRP A 181 -2.09 -16.62 8.13
N ASP A 182 -3.12 -15.80 7.90
CA ASP A 182 -3.06 -14.64 7.03
C ASP A 182 -2.06 -13.62 7.58
N ASP A 183 -2.10 -13.27 8.87
CA ASP A 183 -1.18 -12.28 9.43
C ASP A 183 0.28 -12.75 9.44
N SER A 184 0.54 -13.99 9.83
CA SER A 184 1.90 -14.56 9.82
C SER A 184 2.47 -14.66 8.39
N THR A 185 1.65 -15.03 7.42
CA THR A 185 2.07 -15.10 6.00
C THR A 185 2.26 -13.71 5.40
N ARG A 186 1.45 -12.71 5.79
CA ARG A 186 1.55 -11.31 5.35
C ARG A 186 2.79 -10.62 5.86
N ILE A 187 3.16 -10.80 7.14
CA ILE A 187 4.42 -10.29 7.69
C ILE A 187 5.60 -10.89 6.92
N LEU A 188 5.59 -12.21 6.70
CA LEU A 188 6.64 -12.87 5.93
C LEU A 188 6.70 -12.39 4.47
N ALA A 189 5.54 -12.17 3.84
CA ALA A 189 5.43 -11.62 2.48
C ALA A 189 5.99 -10.20 2.41
N CYS A 190 5.70 -9.35 3.41
CA CYS A 190 6.25 -8.02 3.55
C CYS A 190 7.78 -8.03 3.65
N VAL A 191 8.35 -8.86 4.54
CA VAL A 191 9.80 -9.00 4.70
C VAL A 191 10.47 -9.48 3.40
N LYS A 192 9.89 -10.50 2.75
CA LYS A 192 10.40 -11.03 1.47
C LYS A 192 10.33 -10.00 0.34
N SER A 193 9.23 -9.26 0.26
CA SER A 193 9.03 -8.18 -0.72
C SER A 193 10.04 -7.05 -0.50
N ALA A 194 10.19 -6.58 0.74
CA ALA A 194 11.14 -5.53 1.10
C ALA A 194 12.59 -5.97 0.80
N SER A 195 12.95 -7.21 1.17
CA SER A 195 14.29 -7.76 0.90
C SER A 195 14.58 -7.88 -0.59
N SER A 196 13.60 -8.29 -1.40
CA SER A 196 13.74 -8.39 -2.85
C SER A 196 13.94 -7.00 -3.49
N LEU A 197 13.13 -6.01 -3.09
CA LEU A 197 13.24 -4.64 -3.59
C LEU A 197 14.58 -3.99 -3.19
N LEU A 198 14.98 -4.13 -1.92
CA LEU A 198 16.26 -3.62 -1.45
C LEU A 198 17.42 -4.31 -2.18
N GLY A 199 17.35 -5.63 -2.41
CA GLY A 199 18.32 -6.36 -3.23
C GLY A 199 18.45 -5.76 -4.63
N ILE A 200 17.33 -5.51 -5.33
CA ILE A 200 17.33 -4.87 -6.64
C ILE A 200 17.99 -3.48 -6.57
N CYS A 201 17.60 -2.64 -5.61
CA CYS A 201 18.07 -1.25 -5.52
C CYS A 201 19.56 -1.16 -5.14
N PHE A 202 19.99 -1.89 -4.10
CA PHE A 202 21.38 -1.88 -3.64
C PHE A 202 22.34 -2.46 -4.67
N SER A 203 21.98 -3.58 -5.32
CA SER A 203 22.80 -4.15 -6.39
C SER A 203 22.88 -3.20 -7.59
N SER A 204 21.77 -2.57 -7.97
CA SER A 204 21.76 -1.56 -9.04
C SER A 204 22.63 -0.35 -8.69
N ALA A 205 22.56 0.13 -7.44
CA ALA A 205 23.39 1.23 -6.96
C ALA A 205 24.88 0.88 -6.95
N ALA A 206 25.23 -0.32 -6.49
CA ALA A 206 26.61 -0.81 -6.51
C ALA A 206 27.15 -0.88 -7.95
N ILE A 207 26.36 -1.42 -8.88
CA ILE A 207 26.75 -1.47 -10.30
C ILE A 207 26.96 -0.06 -10.87
N ILE A 208 26.07 0.89 -10.59
CA ILE A 208 26.22 2.29 -11.04
C ILE A 208 27.50 2.94 -10.50
N ILE A 209 27.85 2.71 -9.24
CA ILE A 209 29.01 3.32 -8.59
C ILE A 209 30.32 2.68 -9.06
N PHE A 210 30.36 1.34 -9.19
CA PHE A 210 31.60 0.60 -9.37
C PHE A 210 31.89 0.17 -10.82
N THR A 211 30.93 0.30 -11.74
CA THR A 211 31.15 -0.04 -13.16
C THR A 211 31.14 1.22 -14.03
N PRO A 212 32.00 1.30 -15.06
CA PRO A 212 31.98 2.40 -16.02
C PRO A 212 30.75 2.32 -16.95
N LYS A 213 30.31 3.47 -17.49
CA LYS A 213 29.19 3.51 -18.45
C LYS A 213 29.53 3.07 -19.87
N SER A 214 30.82 2.87 -20.18
CA SER A 214 31.33 2.47 -21.50
C SER A 214 32.47 1.47 -21.38
N GLY A 215 32.73 0.73 -22.46
CA GLY A 215 33.75 -0.31 -22.52
C GLY A 215 33.28 -1.67 -21.98
N PRO A 216 34.17 -2.68 -21.91
CA PRO A 216 33.81 -4.07 -21.55
C PRO A 216 33.13 -4.20 -20.18
N GLY A 217 33.52 -3.37 -19.21
CA GLY A 217 32.90 -3.36 -17.87
C GLY A 217 31.43 -2.94 -17.85
N SER A 218 30.93 -2.26 -18.91
CA SER A 218 29.52 -1.89 -19.02
C SER A 218 28.62 -3.09 -19.32
N CYS A 219 29.15 -4.23 -19.76
CA CYS A 219 28.34 -5.43 -20.05
C CYS A 219 27.58 -5.92 -18.80
N ILE A 220 28.16 -5.73 -17.61
CA ILE A 220 27.52 -6.07 -16.33
C ILE A 220 26.20 -5.30 -16.13
N ARG A 221 26.13 -4.04 -16.58
CA ARG A 221 24.92 -3.20 -16.47
C ARG A 221 23.75 -3.79 -17.27
N TYR A 222 24.03 -4.30 -18.47
CA TYR A 222 23.02 -4.95 -19.31
C TYR A 222 22.68 -6.35 -18.81
N ALA A 223 23.68 -7.13 -18.39
CA ALA A 223 23.47 -8.46 -17.81
C ALA A 223 22.60 -8.39 -16.55
N TRP A 224 22.77 -7.35 -15.74
CA TRP A 224 21.98 -7.15 -14.53
C TRP A 224 20.49 -6.93 -14.79
N LEU A 225 20.07 -6.49 -15.99
CA LEU A 225 18.65 -6.44 -16.34
C LEU A 225 17.96 -7.80 -16.24
N ALA A 226 18.68 -8.89 -16.58
CA ALA A 226 18.18 -10.25 -16.39
C ALA A 226 18.06 -10.60 -14.90
N GLY A 227 18.99 -10.11 -14.07
CA GLY A 227 18.92 -10.21 -12.61
C GLY A 227 17.68 -9.49 -12.06
N ILE A 228 17.46 -8.23 -12.46
CA ILE A 228 16.27 -7.46 -12.09
C ILE A 228 15.01 -8.24 -12.46
N ALA A 229 14.91 -8.75 -13.69
CA ALA A 229 13.76 -9.54 -14.14
C ALA A 229 13.54 -10.80 -13.26
N ALA A 230 14.61 -11.49 -12.87
CA ALA A 230 14.55 -12.67 -12.00
C ALA A 230 14.00 -12.37 -10.60
N PHE A 231 14.38 -11.22 -10.01
CA PHE A 231 13.88 -10.79 -8.69
C PHE A 231 12.50 -10.11 -8.75
N THR A 232 12.11 -9.57 -9.90
CA THR A 232 10.85 -8.84 -10.08
C THR A 232 9.62 -9.75 -9.94
N ARG A 233 9.67 -10.97 -10.50
CA ARG A 233 8.56 -11.94 -10.40
C ARG A 233 8.25 -12.39 -8.95
N PRO A 234 9.22 -12.85 -8.14
CA PRO A 234 8.96 -13.18 -6.75
C PRO A 234 8.56 -11.95 -5.93
N PHE A 235 9.16 -10.79 -6.20
CA PHE A 235 8.76 -9.52 -5.59
C PHE A 235 7.25 -9.26 -5.78
N PHE A 236 6.73 -9.29 -7.01
CA PHE A 236 5.30 -9.06 -7.24
C PHE A 236 4.40 -10.09 -6.57
N ARG A 237 4.77 -11.37 -6.61
CA ARG A 237 4.01 -12.44 -5.95
C ARG A 237 3.90 -12.23 -4.44
N HIS A 238 4.96 -11.75 -3.80
CA HIS A 238 4.93 -11.44 -2.37
C HIS A 238 4.23 -10.12 -2.08
N ALA A 239 4.38 -9.11 -2.93
CA ALA A 239 3.79 -7.79 -2.72
C ALA A 239 2.26 -7.78 -2.80
N VAL A 240 1.66 -8.57 -3.69
CA VAL A 240 0.17 -8.68 -3.82
C VAL A 240 -0.46 -9.23 -2.55
N GLY A 241 0.24 -10.10 -1.83
CA GLY A 241 -0.28 -10.70 -0.60
C GLY A 241 -0.21 -9.79 0.62
N ILE A 242 0.22 -8.52 0.52
CA ILE A 242 0.41 -7.65 1.70
C ILE A 242 -0.93 -6.99 2.07
N PRO A 243 -1.50 -6.01 1.34
CA PRO A 243 -2.90 -5.61 1.49
C PRO A 243 -3.90 -6.69 1.04
N THR A 244 -5.05 -6.78 1.73
CA THR A 244 -6.21 -7.54 1.24
C THR A 244 -6.98 -6.78 0.14
N SER A 245 -6.83 -5.46 0.04
CA SER A 245 -7.40 -4.65 -1.05
C SER A 245 -6.55 -4.71 -2.31
N LEU A 246 -7.16 -5.15 -3.41
CA LEU A 246 -6.61 -5.10 -4.76
C LEU A 246 -6.35 -3.66 -5.23
N VAL A 247 -7.15 -2.69 -4.77
CA VAL A 247 -7.00 -1.29 -5.15
C VAL A 247 -5.76 -0.69 -4.48
N ILE A 248 -5.55 -0.95 -3.19
CA ILE A 248 -4.35 -0.51 -2.48
C ILE A 248 -3.11 -1.23 -3.04
N ASN A 249 -3.22 -2.53 -3.32
CA ASN A 249 -2.18 -3.30 -3.99
C ASN A 249 -1.76 -2.66 -5.32
N THR A 250 -2.73 -2.22 -6.13
CA THR A 250 -2.47 -1.54 -7.41
C THR A 250 -1.58 -0.32 -7.23
N VAL A 251 -1.85 0.53 -6.24
CA VAL A 251 -1.06 1.74 -5.97
C VAL A 251 0.31 1.39 -5.42
N LEU A 252 0.39 0.50 -4.43
CA LEU A 252 1.65 0.09 -3.81
C LEU A 252 2.58 -0.55 -4.84
N ILE A 253 2.10 -1.57 -5.55
CA ILE A 253 2.85 -2.27 -6.60
C ILE A 253 3.22 -1.30 -7.70
N GLY A 254 2.29 -0.43 -8.12
CA GLY A 254 2.56 0.60 -9.12
C GLY A 254 3.73 1.50 -8.74
N GLN A 255 3.79 2.01 -7.51
CA GLN A 255 4.93 2.82 -7.06
C GLN A 255 6.25 2.05 -7.06
N LEU A 256 6.24 0.81 -6.58
CA LEU A 256 7.44 -0.02 -6.51
C LEU A 256 7.93 -0.44 -7.91
N CYS A 257 7.02 -0.67 -8.87
CA CYS A 257 7.35 -0.83 -10.29
C CYS A 257 8.15 0.36 -10.81
N LEU A 258 7.73 1.59 -10.48
CA LEU A 258 8.39 2.80 -10.97
C LEU A 258 9.82 2.92 -10.44
N VAL A 259 10.09 2.49 -9.21
CA VAL A 259 11.45 2.43 -8.65
C VAL A 259 12.32 1.44 -9.43
N ILE A 260 11.78 0.26 -9.78
CA ILE A 260 12.49 -0.74 -10.59
C ILE A 260 12.78 -0.19 -12.00
N PHE A 261 11.80 0.44 -12.65
CA PHE A 261 12.01 1.07 -13.97
C PHE A 261 13.03 2.21 -13.90
N GLN A 262 13.05 2.97 -12.81
CA GLN A 262 14.03 4.02 -12.59
C GLN A 262 15.44 3.45 -12.42
N ALA A 263 15.60 2.33 -11.71
CA ALA A 263 16.88 1.63 -11.61
C ALA A 263 17.37 1.17 -12.99
N CYS A 264 16.50 0.58 -13.82
CA CYS A 264 16.80 0.22 -15.21
C CYS A 264 17.19 1.46 -16.03
N ASN A 265 16.44 2.56 -15.89
CA ASN A 265 16.72 3.81 -16.57
C ASN A 265 18.13 4.32 -16.24
N PHE A 266 18.53 4.33 -14.97
CA PHE A 266 19.87 4.77 -14.57
C PHE A 266 20.99 3.87 -15.06
N LEU A 267 20.75 2.55 -15.13
CA LEU A 267 21.75 1.58 -15.58
C LEU A 267 22.05 1.67 -17.08
N VAL A 268 21.00 1.68 -17.92
CA VAL A 268 21.14 1.44 -19.37
C VAL A 268 20.67 2.57 -20.28
N ILE A 269 19.72 3.40 -19.85
CA ILE A 269 19.17 4.49 -20.67
C ILE A 269 19.92 5.79 -20.40
N SER A 270 19.81 6.29 -19.17
CA SER A 270 20.52 7.50 -18.71
C SER A 270 22.00 7.22 -18.42
N ARG A 271 22.35 5.94 -18.15
CA ARG A 271 23.73 5.43 -17.97
C ARG A 271 24.57 6.23 -16.98
N PHE A 272 24.02 6.49 -15.79
CA PHE A 272 24.74 7.19 -14.73
C PHE A 272 25.97 6.41 -14.27
N GLU A 273 27.05 7.12 -13.98
CA GLU A 273 28.23 6.58 -13.31
C GLU A 273 28.57 7.40 -12.06
N SER A 274 29.50 6.91 -11.24
CA SER A 274 29.91 7.56 -10.00
C SER A 274 30.26 9.06 -10.18
N ARG A 275 30.92 9.43 -11.28
CA ARG A 275 31.26 10.83 -11.59
C ARG A 275 30.03 11.71 -11.80
N ASP A 276 29.03 11.19 -12.53
CA ASP A 276 27.78 11.91 -12.78
C ASP A 276 27.06 12.17 -11.44
N LEU A 277 27.06 11.19 -10.53
CA LEU A 277 26.45 11.31 -9.20
C LEU A 277 27.17 12.31 -8.29
N VAL A 278 28.50 12.39 -8.38
CA VAL A 278 29.29 13.44 -7.69
C VAL A 278 28.97 14.82 -8.26
N GLN A 279 28.97 14.96 -9.59
CA GLN A 279 28.61 16.22 -10.25
C GLN A 279 27.17 16.64 -9.93
N GLY A 280 26.28 15.66 -9.75
CA GLY A 280 24.89 15.85 -9.32
C GLY A 280 24.72 16.21 -7.86
N GLY A 281 25.78 16.26 -7.06
CA GLY A 281 25.71 16.55 -5.62
C GLY A 281 25.05 15.44 -4.80
N ILE A 282 24.98 14.21 -5.31
CA ILE A 282 24.33 13.08 -4.62
C ILE A 282 25.19 12.61 -3.46
N PHE A 283 26.51 12.55 -3.64
CA PHE A 283 27.51 12.25 -2.62
C PHE A 283 28.86 12.88 -3.02
N GLN A 284 29.79 12.96 -2.06
CA GLN A 284 31.16 13.42 -2.30
C GLN A 284 32.11 12.24 -2.59
N PRO A 285 33.24 12.48 -3.30
CA PRO A 285 34.24 11.44 -3.56
C PRO A 285 34.81 10.81 -2.28
N ALA A 286 34.96 11.60 -1.21
CA ALA A 286 35.49 11.16 0.08
C ALA A 286 34.51 10.30 0.90
N ASP A 287 33.22 10.27 0.54
CA ASP A 287 32.22 9.56 1.32
C ASP A 287 32.45 8.04 1.30
N GLY A 288 32.10 7.39 2.43
CA GLY A 288 32.15 5.94 2.56
C GLY A 288 31.21 5.23 1.58
N VAL A 289 31.55 3.98 1.24
CA VAL A 289 30.78 3.17 0.26
C VAL A 289 29.32 3.00 0.66
N ILE A 290 29.05 2.73 1.95
CA ILE A 290 27.69 2.54 2.46
C ILE A 290 26.85 3.81 2.26
N TYR A 291 27.42 4.97 2.52
CA TYR A 291 26.74 6.24 2.33
C TYR A 291 26.47 6.52 0.84
N LYS A 292 27.44 6.25 -0.04
CA LYS A 292 27.26 6.36 -1.50
C LYS A 292 26.13 5.45 -2.00
N LEU A 293 26.07 4.21 -1.52
CA LEU A 293 24.99 3.27 -1.84
C LEU A 293 23.64 3.80 -1.35
N TYR A 294 23.54 4.20 -0.10
CA TYR A 294 22.32 4.76 0.49
C TYR A 294 21.79 5.96 -0.30
N ARG A 295 22.66 6.92 -0.63
CA ARG A 295 22.30 8.12 -1.41
C ARG A 295 21.87 7.79 -2.85
N THR A 296 22.52 6.81 -3.46
CA THR A 296 22.16 6.33 -4.82
C THR A 296 20.82 5.60 -4.83
N VAL A 297 20.55 4.78 -3.82
CA VAL A 297 19.22 4.16 -3.61
C VAL A 297 18.17 5.25 -3.37
N GLY A 298 18.46 6.25 -2.54
CA GLY A 298 17.57 7.39 -2.33
C GLY A 298 17.22 8.12 -3.63
N LEU A 299 18.16 8.25 -4.56
CA LEU A 299 17.90 8.81 -5.90
C LEU A 299 16.94 7.95 -6.74
N MET A 300 16.94 6.62 -6.59
CA MET A 300 16.00 5.73 -7.28
C MET A 300 14.56 5.92 -6.78
N PHE A 301 14.39 6.16 -5.48
CA PHE A 301 13.09 6.51 -4.88
C PHE A 301 12.66 7.95 -5.19
N ASN A 302 13.60 8.83 -5.53
CA ASN A 302 13.33 10.18 -6.02
C ASN A 302 12.91 10.17 -7.50
N LEU A 303 11.71 9.64 -7.77
CA LEU A 303 11.15 9.46 -9.12
C LEU A 303 11.03 10.77 -9.93
N ARG A 304 11.10 11.94 -9.27
CA ARG A 304 11.02 13.27 -9.90
C ARG A 304 12.36 14.02 -9.94
N GLY A 305 13.42 13.44 -9.39
CA GLY A 305 14.76 14.06 -9.32
C GLY A 305 14.81 15.34 -8.49
N ILE A 306 13.92 15.49 -7.49
CA ILE A 306 13.82 16.69 -6.66
C ILE A 306 15.15 17.01 -5.99
N GLY A 307 15.58 18.27 -6.05
CA GLY A 307 16.85 18.71 -5.44
C GLY A 307 18.10 18.28 -6.20
N THR A 308 17.97 17.78 -7.43
CA THR A 308 19.10 17.34 -8.27
C THR A 308 19.12 18.07 -9.62
N PRO A 309 20.24 18.07 -10.37
CA PRO A 309 20.29 18.64 -11.72
C PRO A 309 19.36 17.95 -12.73
N TRP A 310 18.91 16.73 -12.45
CA TRP A 310 18.01 15.96 -13.32
C TRP A 310 16.53 16.11 -12.94
N GLN A 311 16.21 17.09 -12.11
CA GLN A 311 14.84 17.37 -11.71
C GLN A 311 13.93 17.59 -12.92
N ILE A 312 12.74 16.98 -12.88
CA ILE A 312 11.78 17.12 -13.98
C ILE A 312 11.35 18.58 -14.21
N PRO A 313 11.13 18.99 -15.47
CA PRO A 313 10.66 20.33 -15.79
C PRO A 313 9.19 20.51 -15.39
N ARG A 314 8.80 21.75 -15.07
CA ARG A 314 7.42 22.17 -14.70
C ARG A 314 6.90 21.52 -13.39
N ARG A 315 7.60 21.77 -12.28
CA ARG A 315 7.11 21.41 -10.94
C ARG A 315 5.85 22.19 -10.59
N HIS A 316 4.97 21.57 -9.82
CA HIS A 316 3.87 22.29 -9.21
C HIS A 316 4.39 23.31 -8.20
N PRO A 317 3.83 24.53 -8.20
CA PRO A 317 4.26 25.56 -7.26
C PRO A 317 3.97 25.10 -5.84
N VAL A 318 4.84 25.50 -4.91
CA VAL A 318 4.58 25.31 -3.49
C VAL A 318 3.31 26.10 -3.14
N PRO A 319 2.32 25.51 -2.44
CA PRO A 319 1.08 26.19 -2.11
C PRO A 319 1.33 27.53 -1.39
N LYS A 320 0.55 28.56 -1.74
CA LYS A 320 0.68 29.91 -1.17
C LYS A 320 0.55 29.92 0.37
N PHE A 321 -0.18 28.96 0.92
CA PHE A 321 -0.30 28.69 2.37
C PHE A 321 1.05 28.65 3.09
N PHE A 322 2.10 28.18 2.43
CA PHE A 322 3.42 28.06 3.04
C PHE A 322 4.24 29.35 3.06
N ASN A 323 3.80 30.42 2.39
CA ASN A 323 4.55 31.67 2.37
C ASN A 323 4.71 32.27 3.77
N GLN A 324 3.70 32.12 4.63
CA GLN A 324 3.73 32.56 6.04
C GLN A 324 4.42 31.56 6.99
N HIS A 325 4.72 30.35 6.51
CA HIS A 325 5.29 29.25 7.29
C HIS A 325 6.73 28.93 6.87
N LYS A 326 7.46 29.94 6.41
CA LYS A 326 8.88 29.85 6.06
C LYS A 326 9.74 30.49 7.14
N GLU A 327 10.86 29.85 7.46
CA GLU A 327 11.90 30.36 8.34
C GLU A 327 13.25 30.18 7.64
N ASN A 328 14.00 31.27 7.47
CA ASN A 328 15.27 31.28 6.73
C ASN A 328 15.16 30.68 5.31
N GLY A 329 14.01 30.86 4.65
CA GLY A 329 13.75 30.32 3.32
C GLY A 329 13.34 28.84 3.28
N ARG A 330 13.31 28.14 4.43
CA ARG A 330 12.90 26.75 4.58
C ARG A 330 11.50 26.63 5.17
N LEU A 331 10.79 25.56 4.85
CA LEU A 331 9.44 25.28 5.34
C LEU A 331 9.50 24.80 6.80
N LYS A 332 8.65 25.37 7.65
CA LYS A 332 8.47 24.90 9.03
C LYS A 332 7.81 23.51 9.03
N VAL A 333 8.45 22.56 9.71
CA VAL A 333 8.02 21.15 9.75
C VAL A 333 6.63 21.00 10.38
N GLY A 334 6.38 21.63 11.53
CA GLY A 334 5.11 21.51 12.26
C GLY A 334 3.87 21.88 11.41
N PRO A 335 3.76 23.13 10.91
CA PRO A 335 2.65 23.55 10.06
C PRO A 335 2.52 22.72 8.76
N TRP A 336 3.65 22.25 8.22
CA TRP A 336 3.64 21.37 7.05
C TRP A 336 3.01 20.02 7.38
N ILE A 337 3.43 19.36 8.47
CA ILE A 337 2.86 18.08 8.91
C ILE A 337 1.38 18.23 9.24
N THR A 338 0.98 19.28 9.98
CA THR A 338 -0.44 19.54 10.31
C THR A 338 -1.29 19.63 9.04
N ARG A 339 -0.80 20.33 8.01
CA ARG A 339 -1.49 20.41 6.72
C ARG A 339 -1.57 19.06 6.01
N GLN A 340 -0.51 18.26 6.04
CA GLN A 340 -0.52 16.94 5.42
C GLN A 340 -1.55 16.02 6.10
N LEU A 341 -1.53 15.95 7.43
CA LEU A 341 -2.45 15.12 8.22
C LEU A 341 -3.90 15.55 8.02
N PHE A 342 -4.19 16.86 8.00
CA PHE A 342 -5.53 17.37 7.74
C PHE A 342 -6.05 16.92 6.37
N ILE A 343 -5.24 17.07 5.31
CA ILE A 343 -5.65 16.67 3.96
C ILE A 343 -5.80 15.15 3.88
N MET A 344 -4.91 14.38 4.50
CA MET A 344 -5.05 12.93 4.57
C MET A 344 -6.35 12.50 5.27
N PHE A 345 -6.72 13.17 6.37
CA PHE A 345 -7.99 12.91 7.06
C PHE A 345 -9.20 13.19 6.16
N TRP A 346 -9.20 14.32 5.45
CA TRP A 346 -10.26 14.62 4.46
C TRP A 346 -10.29 13.59 3.33
N GLN A 347 -9.13 13.21 2.80
CA GLN A 347 -9.00 12.20 1.74
C GLN A 347 -9.49 10.82 2.19
N TYR A 348 -9.26 10.46 3.45
CA TYR A 348 -9.78 9.22 4.02
C TYR A 348 -11.31 9.21 4.00
N ILE A 349 -11.95 10.26 4.51
CA ILE A 349 -13.43 10.38 4.51
C ILE A 349 -13.96 10.39 3.08
N PHE A 350 -13.28 11.07 2.15
CA PHE A 350 -13.65 11.07 0.73
C PHE A 350 -13.61 9.66 0.13
N LEU A 351 -12.52 8.91 0.36
CA LEU A 351 -12.38 7.54 -0.14
C LEU A 351 -13.42 6.61 0.48
N ASP A 352 -13.66 6.75 1.79
CA ASP A 352 -14.71 6.02 2.49
C ASP A 352 -16.10 6.30 1.89
N PHE A 353 -16.40 7.56 1.59
CA PHE A 353 -17.67 7.97 0.99
C PHE A 353 -17.85 7.34 -0.39
N THR A 354 -16.80 7.38 -1.22
CA THR A 354 -16.83 6.76 -2.54
C THR A 354 -16.95 5.24 -2.47
N TYR A 355 -16.30 4.61 -1.49
CA TYR A 355 -16.38 3.18 -1.28
C TYR A 355 -17.78 2.77 -0.84
N PHE A 356 -18.30 3.39 0.22
CA PHE A 356 -19.63 3.09 0.76
C PHE A 356 -20.74 3.37 -0.26
N SER A 357 -20.65 4.45 -1.05
CA SER A 357 -21.56 4.70 -2.16
C SER A 357 -21.57 3.57 -3.20
N SER A 358 -20.42 2.93 -3.44
CA SER A 358 -20.33 1.80 -4.36
C SER A 358 -20.93 0.51 -3.78
N LEU A 359 -20.98 0.37 -2.45
CA LEU A 359 -21.64 -0.75 -1.75
C LEU A 359 -23.16 -0.69 -1.87
N GLN A 360 -23.71 0.53 -1.91
CA GLN A 360 -25.16 0.74 -1.99
C GLN A 360 -25.73 0.45 -3.38
N THR A 361 -24.90 0.28 -4.41
CA THR A 361 -25.37 -0.06 -5.76
C THR A 361 -25.75 -1.55 -5.81
N PRO A 362 -27.02 -1.90 -6.09
CA PRO A 362 -27.44 -3.30 -6.19
C PRO A 362 -26.63 -4.08 -7.23
N PRO A 363 -26.30 -5.37 -6.99
CA PRO A 363 -25.51 -6.17 -7.92
C PRO A 363 -26.13 -6.28 -9.32
N GLU A 364 -27.46 -6.36 -9.41
CA GLU A 364 -28.18 -6.42 -10.69
C GLU A 364 -28.00 -5.15 -11.50
N GLU A 365 -28.13 -3.99 -10.86
CA GLU A 365 -27.91 -2.68 -11.48
C GLU A 365 -26.45 -2.52 -11.91
N ALA A 366 -25.51 -2.91 -11.05
CA ALA A 366 -24.09 -2.91 -11.38
C ALA A 366 -23.77 -3.83 -12.59
N ALA A 367 -24.45 -4.97 -12.72
CA ALA A 367 -24.29 -5.87 -13.86
C ALA A 367 -24.83 -5.27 -15.16
N VAL A 368 -25.95 -4.53 -15.12
CA VAL A 368 -26.51 -3.84 -16.28
C VAL A 368 -25.61 -2.67 -16.71
N LEU A 369 -25.08 -1.92 -15.75
CA LEU A 369 -24.28 -0.72 -16.01
C LEU A 369 -22.84 -1.04 -16.41
N PHE A 370 -22.24 -2.04 -15.77
CA PHE A 370 -20.80 -2.33 -15.88
C PHE A 370 -20.50 -3.78 -16.31
N GLY A 371 -21.48 -4.56 -16.73
CA GLY A 371 -21.29 -5.96 -17.14
C GLY A 371 -20.30 -6.15 -18.30
N PRO A 372 -19.74 -7.35 -18.51
CA PRO A 372 -18.81 -7.62 -19.60
C PRO A 372 -19.38 -7.24 -20.98
N GLY A 373 -18.59 -6.54 -21.81
CA GLY A 373 -19.01 -6.06 -23.12
C GLY A 373 -19.61 -4.65 -23.11
N THR A 374 -20.14 -4.18 -21.97
CA THR A 374 -20.70 -2.81 -21.85
C THR A 374 -19.65 -1.72 -22.05
N GLU A 375 -18.36 -2.02 -21.85
CA GLU A 375 -17.24 -1.10 -22.07
C GLU A 375 -17.13 -0.66 -23.54
N PHE A 376 -17.58 -1.51 -24.48
CA PHE A 376 -17.59 -1.26 -25.93
C PHE A 376 -18.98 -0.89 -26.47
N LEU A 377 -20.00 -0.83 -25.60
CA LEU A 377 -21.36 -0.48 -26.00
C LEU A 377 -21.51 1.04 -26.07
N TYR A 378 -21.63 1.57 -27.29
CA TYR A 378 -21.79 3.01 -27.56
C TYR A 378 -23.14 3.34 -28.20
N LEU A 379 -23.40 2.79 -29.39
CA LEU A 379 -24.59 3.11 -30.18
C LEU A 379 -25.87 2.46 -29.62
N GLY A 380 -25.74 1.34 -28.93
CA GLY A 380 -26.85 0.61 -28.30
C GLY A 380 -26.96 0.82 -26.79
N ALA A 381 -26.21 1.77 -26.21
CA ALA A 381 -26.24 2.03 -24.78
C ALA A 381 -27.50 2.83 -24.39
N THR A 382 -28.11 2.46 -23.25
CA THR A 382 -29.24 3.20 -22.68
C THR A 382 -28.81 4.57 -22.16
N ALA A 383 -29.78 5.46 -21.91
CA ALA A 383 -29.50 6.75 -21.28
C ALA A 383 -28.80 6.57 -19.92
N ASP A 384 -29.25 5.62 -19.11
CA ASP A 384 -28.66 5.34 -17.80
C ASP A 384 -27.22 4.82 -17.91
N GLN A 385 -26.93 3.96 -18.88
CA GLN A 385 -25.55 3.50 -19.16
C GLN A 385 -24.65 4.66 -19.59
N TRP A 386 -25.14 5.60 -20.39
CA TRP A 386 -24.40 6.80 -20.76
C TRP A 386 -24.16 7.73 -19.57
N VAL A 387 -25.16 7.94 -18.71
CA VAL A 387 -25.03 8.75 -17.49
C VAL A 387 -24.02 8.12 -16.54
N ALA A 388 -24.16 6.82 -16.25
CA ALA A 388 -23.23 6.08 -15.40
C ALA A 388 -21.79 6.09 -15.95
N ARG A 389 -21.63 5.98 -17.28
CA ARG A 389 -20.34 6.09 -17.95
C ARG A 389 -19.73 7.48 -17.78
N VAL A 390 -20.46 8.55 -18.10
CA VAL A 390 -19.91 9.91 -18.02
C VAL A 390 -19.61 10.30 -16.57
N VAL A 391 -20.58 10.14 -15.68
CA VAL A 391 -20.43 10.50 -14.26
C VAL A 391 -19.39 9.62 -13.59
N GLY A 392 -19.46 8.31 -13.79
CA GLY A 392 -18.54 7.34 -13.18
C GLY A 392 -17.10 7.55 -13.61
N THR A 393 -16.84 7.81 -14.91
CA THR A 393 -15.47 8.00 -15.40
C THR A 393 -14.87 9.34 -14.96
N VAL A 394 -15.61 10.44 -15.08
CA VAL A 394 -15.15 11.75 -14.60
C VAL A 394 -14.85 11.69 -13.11
N THR A 395 -15.79 11.15 -12.33
CA THR A 395 -15.65 11.02 -10.87
C THR A 395 -14.45 10.15 -10.53
N ALA A 396 -14.29 8.98 -11.16
CA ALA A 396 -13.19 8.06 -10.88
C ALA A 396 -11.81 8.72 -11.04
N TRP A 397 -11.58 9.45 -12.14
CA TRP A 397 -10.30 10.09 -12.41
C TRP A 397 -10.04 11.33 -11.55
N THR A 398 -11.05 12.17 -11.32
CA THR A 398 -10.86 13.40 -10.52
C THR A 398 -10.91 13.13 -9.02
N GLY A 399 -11.57 12.05 -8.60
CA GLY A 399 -11.76 11.65 -7.21
C GLY A 399 -10.85 10.48 -6.81
N PRO A 400 -11.38 9.24 -6.67
CA PRO A 400 -10.70 8.16 -5.96
C PRO A 400 -9.34 7.79 -6.57
N SER A 401 -9.18 7.75 -7.89
CA SER A 401 -7.88 7.40 -8.51
C SER A 401 -6.80 8.44 -8.23
N ARG A 402 -7.14 9.74 -8.22
CA ARG A 402 -6.21 10.80 -7.82
C ARG A 402 -5.93 10.72 -6.32
N VAL A 403 -6.99 10.66 -5.51
CA VAL A 403 -6.91 10.76 -4.06
C VAL A 403 -6.11 9.62 -3.45
N ILE A 404 -6.27 8.38 -3.94
CA ILE A 404 -5.53 7.24 -3.40
C ILE A 404 -4.01 7.34 -3.65
N ILE A 405 -3.61 7.84 -4.82
CA ILE A 405 -2.19 8.05 -5.16
C ILE A 405 -1.63 9.20 -4.32
N ASP A 406 -2.38 10.29 -4.17
CA ASP A 406 -1.96 11.44 -3.37
C ASP A 406 -1.85 11.07 -1.88
N PHE A 407 -2.82 10.31 -1.35
CA PHE A 407 -2.80 9.81 0.03
C PHE A 407 -1.55 8.96 0.30
N ALA A 408 -1.23 8.00 -0.57
CA ALA A 408 -0.04 7.18 -0.44
C ALA A 408 1.25 8.02 -0.47
N SER A 409 1.33 9.01 -1.37
CA SER A 409 2.46 9.95 -1.42
C SER A 409 2.58 10.79 -0.14
N ARG A 410 1.46 11.24 0.43
CA ARG A 410 1.45 12.05 1.66
C ARG A 410 1.85 11.25 2.86
N LEU A 411 1.32 10.04 3.01
CA LEU A 411 1.71 9.12 4.06
C LEU A 411 3.23 8.89 4.04
N LEU A 412 3.78 8.57 2.87
CA LEU A 412 5.22 8.39 2.71
C LEU A 412 6.00 9.67 3.05
N SER A 413 5.49 10.84 2.67
CA SER A 413 6.14 12.12 2.96
C SER A 413 6.18 12.45 4.45
N VAL A 414 5.07 12.22 5.18
CA VAL A 414 4.98 12.47 6.62
C VAL A 414 5.91 11.53 7.37
N VAL A 415 5.89 10.23 7.06
CA VAL A 415 6.78 9.23 7.66
C VAL A 415 8.24 9.58 7.39
N SER A 416 8.59 9.97 6.16
CA SER A 416 9.98 10.28 5.78
C SER A 416 10.50 11.57 6.43
N VAL A 417 9.64 12.57 6.63
CA VAL A 417 10.01 13.83 7.30
C VAL A 417 10.14 13.62 8.81
N LEU A 418 9.20 12.88 9.44
CA LEU A 418 9.27 12.55 10.87
C LEU A 418 10.49 11.68 11.21
N ALA A 419 10.86 10.76 10.32
CA ALA A 419 12.07 9.93 10.48
C ALA A 419 13.37 10.71 10.23
N GLY A 420 13.30 11.98 9.81
CA GLY A 420 14.48 12.80 9.48
C GLY A 420 15.19 12.39 8.19
N ALA A 421 14.59 11.52 7.37
CA ALA A 421 15.17 11.03 6.12
C ALA A 421 15.06 12.03 4.96
N SER A 422 14.11 12.97 5.05
CA SER A 422 13.87 14.00 4.03
C SER A 422 13.34 15.28 4.68
N SER A 423 13.41 16.38 3.94
CA SER A 423 12.87 17.67 4.34
C SER A 423 11.55 17.97 3.62
N PRO A 424 10.67 18.85 4.16
CA PRO A 424 9.42 19.21 3.51
C PRO A 424 9.57 19.71 2.07
N GLU A 425 10.71 20.31 1.73
CA GLU A 425 11.03 20.80 0.38
C GLU A 425 11.23 19.68 -0.65
N ASP A 426 11.56 18.48 -0.20
CA ASP A 426 11.74 17.30 -1.05
C ASP A 426 10.40 16.73 -1.54
N TRP A 427 9.29 17.23 -1.00
CA TRP A 427 7.92 16.76 -1.25
C TRP A 427 7.02 17.84 -1.87
N PRO A 428 7.35 18.39 -3.07
CA PRO A 428 6.44 19.28 -3.76
C PRO A 428 5.15 18.55 -4.17
N PRO A 429 4.02 19.27 -4.35
CA PRO A 429 2.74 18.66 -4.71
C PRO A 429 2.88 17.69 -5.89
N LEU A 430 2.23 16.54 -5.78
CA LEU A 430 2.33 15.49 -6.79
C LEU A 430 1.49 15.80 -8.03
N PHE A 431 0.31 16.38 -7.81
CA PHE A 431 -0.65 16.76 -8.83
C PHE A 431 -0.72 18.29 -8.98
N GLY A 432 -1.11 18.74 -10.16
CA GLY A 432 -1.39 20.14 -10.46
C GLY A 432 -2.84 20.52 -10.21
N SER A 433 -3.18 21.75 -10.61
CA SER A 433 -4.52 22.30 -10.50
C SER A 433 -5.45 21.70 -11.56
N ILE A 434 -6.65 21.30 -11.14
CA ILE A 434 -7.69 20.79 -12.06
C ILE A 434 -8.15 21.86 -13.05
N ARG A 435 -7.98 23.15 -12.71
CA ARG A 435 -8.31 24.30 -13.56
C ARG A 435 -7.50 24.36 -14.85
N ASP A 436 -6.34 23.70 -14.87
CA ASP A 436 -5.47 23.62 -16.04
C ASP A 436 -5.71 22.33 -16.87
N ALA A 437 -6.59 21.44 -16.43
CA ALA A 437 -6.88 20.16 -17.08
C ALA A 437 -7.86 20.27 -18.28
N TYR A 438 -7.85 21.39 -19.01
CA TYR A 438 -8.78 21.64 -20.12
C TYR A 438 -8.27 21.13 -21.47
N THR A 439 -7.13 20.45 -21.54
CA THR A 439 -6.73 19.71 -22.75
C THR A 439 -6.15 18.37 -22.33
N ILE A 440 -6.16 17.36 -23.20
CA ILE A 440 -5.59 16.03 -22.89
C ILE A 440 -4.11 16.18 -22.55
N ARG A 441 -3.39 17.01 -23.31
CA ARG A 441 -1.96 17.29 -23.05
C ARG A 441 -1.73 17.91 -21.67
N GLN A 442 -2.56 18.86 -21.23
CA GLN A 442 -2.42 19.46 -19.90
C GLN A 442 -2.93 18.56 -18.78
N SER A 443 -3.97 17.76 -19.05
CA SER A 443 -4.50 16.79 -18.09
C SER A 443 -3.41 15.83 -17.64
N TRP A 444 -2.68 15.21 -18.57
CA TRP A 444 -1.58 14.28 -18.22
C TRP A 444 -0.24 14.96 -17.94
N GLY A 445 0.00 16.16 -18.49
CA GLY A 445 1.29 16.85 -18.40
C GLY A 445 1.42 17.84 -17.25
N VAL A 446 0.29 18.29 -16.68
CA VAL A 446 0.19 19.31 -15.63
C VAL A 446 -0.72 18.83 -14.49
N PHE A 447 -1.95 18.39 -14.75
CA PHE A 447 -2.85 18.03 -13.65
C PHE A 447 -2.46 16.69 -12.99
N TRP A 448 -2.21 15.65 -13.79
CA TRP A 448 -1.92 14.29 -13.32
C TRP A 448 -0.55 14.14 -12.65
N HIS A 449 -0.36 13.05 -11.89
CA HIS A 449 0.88 12.82 -11.15
C HIS A 449 2.12 12.73 -12.06
N GLN A 450 3.25 13.24 -11.56
CA GLN A 450 4.47 13.36 -12.36
C GLN A 450 5.47 12.19 -12.21
N TYR A 451 5.17 11.17 -11.41
CA TYR A 451 6.11 10.07 -11.11
C TYR A 451 6.65 9.33 -12.33
N CYS A 452 5.85 9.14 -13.37
CA CYS A 452 6.30 8.39 -14.56
C CYS A 452 7.15 9.24 -15.52
N ARG A 453 7.20 10.56 -15.34
CA ARG A 453 7.70 11.48 -16.35
C ARG A 453 9.18 11.26 -16.67
N TRP A 454 10.02 11.07 -15.66
CA TRP A 454 11.46 11.00 -15.87
C TRP A 454 11.85 9.78 -16.70
N TRP A 455 11.53 8.57 -16.23
CA TRP A 455 11.93 7.36 -16.94
C TRP A 455 11.21 7.18 -18.29
N LEU A 456 9.92 7.53 -18.41
CA LEU A 456 9.19 7.42 -19.69
C LEU A 456 9.75 8.37 -20.74
N THR A 457 10.12 9.59 -20.35
CA THR A 457 10.73 10.55 -21.29
C THR A 457 12.16 10.16 -21.62
N SER A 458 12.96 9.66 -20.67
CA SER A 458 14.29 9.09 -20.96
C SER A 458 14.19 7.95 -21.97
N MET A 459 13.27 7.01 -21.75
CA MET A 459 13.06 5.85 -22.64
C MET A 459 12.59 6.26 -24.04
N SER A 460 11.53 7.08 -24.13
CA SER A 460 11.01 7.51 -25.44
C SER A 460 12.04 8.33 -26.22
N ASN A 461 12.78 9.21 -25.53
CA ASN A 461 13.86 9.97 -26.13
C ASN A 461 14.97 9.05 -26.65
N TYR A 462 15.41 8.08 -25.86
CA TYR A 462 16.43 7.12 -26.30
C TYR A 462 16.02 6.37 -27.57
N ILE A 463 14.79 5.85 -27.60
CA ILE A 463 14.26 5.14 -28.77
C ILE A 463 14.17 6.08 -29.98
N CYS A 464 13.57 7.26 -29.83
CA CYS A 464 13.37 8.16 -30.97
C CYS A 464 14.67 8.78 -31.50
N ARG A 465 15.62 9.07 -30.61
CA ARG A 465 16.76 9.94 -30.92
C ARG A 465 18.04 9.16 -31.10
N ASP A 466 18.32 8.22 -30.22
CA ASP A 466 19.58 7.47 -30.24
C ASP A 466 19.45 6.21 -31.11
N LEU A 467 18.31 5.52 -31.01
CA LEU A 467 18.06 4.30 -31.78
C LEU A 467 17.54 4.59 -33.19
N LEU A 468 16.44 5.34 -33.32
CA LEU A 468 15.78 5.62 -34.60
C LEU A 468 16.32 6.86 -35.32
N ARG A 469 17.10 7.71 -34.64
CA ARG A 469 17.72 8.94 -35.19
C ARG A 469 16.73 9.86 -35.91
N LEU A 470 15.52 10.02 -35.37
CA LEU A 470 14.50 10.90 -35.94
C LEU A 470 14.97 12.36 -35.92
N ARG A 471 14.76 13.09 -37.04
CA ARG A 471 15.17 14.49 -37.19
C ARG A 471 14.44 15.42 -36.22
N ARG A 472 15.15 16.41 -35.66
CA ARG A 472 14.57 17.47 -34.82
C ARG A 472 14.69 18.86 -35.45
N PRO A 473 13.68 19.74 -35.22
CA PRO A 473 12.33 19.42 -34.75
C PRO A 473 11.51 18.75 -35.88
N SER A 474 10.77 17.68 -35.58
CA SER A 474 9.81 17.10 -36.54
C SER A 474 8.53 16.62 -35.86
N ARG A 475 7.41 16.63 -36.60
CA ARG A 475 6.12 16.11 -36.12
C ARG A 475 6.19 14.61 -35.83
N LEU A 476 6.93 13.87 -36.66
CA LEU A 476 7.15 12.44 -36.48
C LEU A 476 7.85 12.16 -35.14
N GLU A 477 8.93 12.86 -34.82
CA GLU A 477 9.62 12.71 -33.52
C GLU A 477 8.68 13.03 -32.35
N ARG A 478 7.89 14.11 -32.44
CA ARG A 478 6.96 14.53 -31.38
C ARG A 478 5.88 13.48 -31.08
N TYR A 479 5.22 12.97 -32.13
CA TYR A 479 4.13 12.01 -31.97
C TYR A 479 4.63 10.60 -31.66
N SER A 480 5.79 10.19 -32.19
CA SER A 480 6.45 8.94 -31.79
C SER A 480 6.83 8.96 -30.30
N ASN A 481 7.44 10.05 -29.81
CA ASN A 481 7.73 10.18 -28.38
C ASN A 481 6.45 10.11 -27.53
N THR A 482 5.41 10.84 -27.93
CA THR A 482 4.13 10.85 -27.20
C THR A 482 3.52 9.43 -27.15
N THR A 483 3.51 8.73 -28.27
CA THR A 483 3.00 7.35 -28.37
C THR A 483 3.80 6.39 -27.49
N LEU A 484 5.13 6.47 -27.52
CA LEU A 484 6.01 5.62 -26.69
C LEU A 484 5.85 5.89 -25.19
N VAL A 485 5.64 7.15 -24.78
CA VAL A 485 5.37 7.51 -23.38
C VAL A 485 4.07 6.87 -22.90
N PHE A 486 2.99 6.99 -23.67
CA PHE A 486 1.70 6.38 -23.30
C PHE A 486 1.73 4.85 -23.37
N LEU A 487 2.40 4.28 -24.36
CA LEU A 487 2.62 2.83 -24.43
C LEU A 487 3.39 2.31 -23.22
N GLY A 488 4.47 3.00 -22.82
CA GLY A 488 5.22 2.67 -21.61
C GLY A 488 4.35 2.73 -20.35
N SER A 489 3.49 3.75 -20.23
CA SER A 489 2.51 3.83 -19.14
C SER A 489 1.52 2.66 -19.16
N GLY A 490 1.02 2.27 -20.34
CA GLY A 490 0.13 1.12 -20.49
C GLY A 490 0.80 -0.20 -20.10
N ILE A 491 2.08 -0.40 -20.42
CA ILE A 491 2.83 -1.59 -20.01
C ILE A 491 2.91 -1.69 -18.48
N VAL A 492 3.14 -0.58 -17.77
CA VAL A 492 3.15 -0.58 -16.30
C VAL A 492 1.80 -1.03 -15.75
N HIS A 493 0.70 -0.52 -16.31
CA HIS A 493 -0.64 -0.89 -15.85
C HIS A 493 -1.01 -2.34 -16.20
N VAL A 494 -0.62 -2.85 -17.36
CA VAL A 494 -0.78 -4.28 -17.68
C VAL A 494 0.00 -5.18 -16.72
N LEU A 495 1.21 -4.77 -16.31
CA LEU A 495 1.96 -5.51 -15.30
C LEU A 495 1.22 -5.53 -13.97
N ILE A 496 0.67 -4.40 -13.54
CA ILE A 496 -0.16 -4.32 -12.33
C ILE A 496 -1.40 -5.21 -12.48
N ASP A 497 -2.10 -5.15 -13.63
CA ASP A 497 -3.27 -5.96 -13.94
C ASP A 497 -2.98 -7.46 -13.80
N ILE A 498 -1.85 -7.94 -14.32
CA ILE A 498 -1.47 -9.36 -14.24
C ILE A 498 -1.41 -9.89 -12.79
N TYR A 499 -1.03 -9.04 -11.84
CA TYR A 499 -0.78 -9.44 -10.46
C TYR A 499 -1.93 -9.08 -9.52
N CYS A 500 -2.60 -7.95 -9.74
CA CYS A 500 -3.65 -7.43 -8.87
C CYS A 500 -5.07 -7.77 -9.33
N TRP A 501 -5.27 -8.13 -10.60
CA TRP A 501 -6.60 -8.12 -11.22
C TRP A 501 -6.82 -9.42 -12.02
N GLN A 502 -7.94 -10.12 -11.79
CA GLN A 502 -8.26 -11.36 -12.51
C GLN A 502 -9.65 -11.28 -13.19
N PRO A 503 -9.78 -11.66 -14.48
CA PRO A 503 -8.72 -11.95 -15.45
C PRO A 503 -8.05 -10.66 -15.97
N PRO A 504 -6.73 -10.66 -16.25
CA PRO A 504 -6.03 -9.43 -16.65
C PRO A 504 -6.46 -8.90 -18.02
N THR A 505 -6.89 -7.64 -18.08
CA THR A 505 -7.31 -6.95 -19.31
C THR A 505 -6.14 -6.37 -20.09
N LYS A 506 -5.37 -7.21 -20.80
CA LYS A 506 -4.16 -6.75 -21.50
C LYS A 506 -4.44 -5.77 -22.65
N GLY A 507 -5.27 -6.20 -23.60
CA GLY A 507 -5.55 -5.42 -24.82
C GLY A 507 -6.27 -4.09 -24.53
N PRO A 508 -7.40 -4.11 -23.79
CA PRO A 508 -8.14 -2.91 -23.44
C PRO A 508 -7.31 -1.87 -22.64
N THR A 509 -6.48 -2.32 -21.68
CA THR A 509 -5.58 -1.42 -20.94
C THR A 509 -4.59 -0.72 -21.88
N ILE A 510 -3.91 -1.44 -22.79
CA ILE A 510 -3.00 -0.81 -23.76
C ILE A 510 -3.74 0.16 -24.69
N ALA A 511 -4.92 -0.24 -25.19
CA ALA A 511 -5.74 0.58 -26.06
C ALA A 511 -6.14 1.90 -25.38
N PHE A 512 -6.52 1.85 -24.10
CA PHE A 512 -6.85 3.04 -23.30
C PHE A 512 -5.68 4.03 -23.28
N PHE A 513 -4.48 3.60 -22.86
CA PHE A 513 -3.34 4.50 -22.75
C PHE A 513 -2.89 5.04 -24.11
N VAL A 514 -2.78 4.19 -25.13
CA VAL A 514 -2.32 4.61 -26.47
C VAL A 514 -3.36 5.55 -27.13
N SER A 515 -4.64 5.45 -26.79
CA SER A 515 -5.67 6.37 -27.29
C SER A 515 -5.35 7.84 -27.02
N PHE A 516 -4.66 8.17 -25.92
CA PHE A 516 -4.31 9.57 -25.61
C PHE A 516 -3.29 10.16 -26.58
N ALA A 517 -2.45 9.34 -27.21
CA ALA A 517 -1.59 9.82 -28.28
C ALA A 517 -2.41 10.27 -29.49
N VAL A 518 -3.46 9.50 -29.85
CA VAL A 518 -4.42 9.86 -30.90
C VAL A 518 -5.20 11.11 -30.50
N ALA A 519 -5.70 11.17 -29.26
CA ALA A 519 -6.43 12.32 -28.73
C ALA A 519 -5.61 13.61 -28.85
N ILE A 520 -4.32 13.54 -28.52
CA ILE A 520 -3.40 14.67 -28.61
C ILE A 520 -3.14 15.09 -30.06
N ILE A 521 -3.07 14.15 -31.01
CA ILE A 521 -2.93 14.46 -32.44
C ILE A 521 -4.19 15.20 -32.93
N VAL A 522 -5.38 14.70 -32.57
CA VAL A 522 -6.66 15.35 -32.91
C VAL A 522 -6.75 16.74 -32.27
N GLU A 523 -6.42 16.86 -30.99
CA GLU A 523 -6.39 18.12 -30.25
C GLU A 523 -5.45 19.15 -30.90
N ASP A 524 -4.21 18.76 -31.22
CA ASP A 524 -3.24 19.63 -31.90
C ASP A 524 -3.76 20.04 -33.30
N ALA A 525 -4.41 19.14 -34.04
CA ALA A 525 -4.94 19.43 -35.37
C ALA A 525 -6.11 20.42 -35.33
N VAL A 526 -7.06 20.24 -34.40
CA VAL A 526 -8.18 21.16 -34.20
C VAL A 526 -7.67 22.54 -33.79
N GLN A 527 -6.72 22.61 -32.85
CA GLN A 527 -6.11 23.86 -32.41
C GLN A 527 -5.38 24.58 -33.57
N GLU A 528 -4.69 23.84 -34.43
CA GLU A 528 -4.02 24.40 -35.61
C GLU A 528 -5.02 24.91 -36.66
N ILE A 529 -6.08 24.15 -36.96
CA ILE A 529 -7.14 24.58 -37.89
C ILE A 529 -7.81 25.85 -37.37
N TYR A 530 -8.19 25.87 -36.08
CA TYR A 530 -8.80 27.04 -35.47
C TYR A 530 -7.87 28.27 -35.54
N ARG A 531 -6.57 28.10 -35.29
CA ARG A 531 -5.59 29.21 -35.40
C ARG A 531 -5.52 29.76 -36.83
N ARG A 532 -5.57 28.89 -37.84
CA ARG A 532 -5.55 29.30 -39.26
C ARG A 532 -6.84 30.00 -39.68
N VAL A 533 -7.99 29.52 -39.23
CA VAL A 533 -9.31 30.08 -39.59
C VAL A 533 -9.58 31.40 -38.87
N SER A 534 -9.26 31.48 -37.58
CA SER A 534 -9.52 32.69 -36.78
C SER A 534 -8.55 33.84 -37.06
N GLY A 535 -7.43 33.58 -37.73
CA GLY A 535 -6.35 34.56 -37.95
C GLY A 535 -5.69 35.06 -36.66
N ARG A 536 -6.10 34.54 -35.49
CA ARG A 536 -5.56 34.94 -34.19
C ARG A 536 -4.26 34.19 -33.94
N GLN A 537 -3.14 34.89 -34.07
CA GLN A 537 -1.95 34.55 -33.30
C GLN A 537 -2.27 34.88 -31.85
N TYR A 538 -2.38 33.86 -31.00
CA TYR A 538 -2.40 34.08 -29.56
C TYR A 538 -1.08 34.74 -29.17
N SER A 539 -1.11 36.06 -28.99
CA SER A 539 -0.15 36.78 -28.14
C SER A 539 -0.31 36.27 -26.71
N GLU A 540 0.65 36.59 -25.85
CA GLU A 540 0.84 36.14 -24.46
C GLU A 540 -0.33 36.37 -23.48
N ASP A 541 -1.53 36.70 -23.97
CA ASP A 541 -2.75 36.86 -23.20
C ASP A 541 -3.38 35.53 -22.79
N ALA A 542 -4.01 35.54 -21.62
CA ALA A 542 -4.63 34.37 -21.00
C ALA A 542 -5.65 33.69 -21.94
N VAL A 543 -5.58 32.36 -22.03
CA VAL A 543 -6.51 31.52 -22.81
C VAL A 543 -7.97 31.87 -22.44
N PRO A 544 -8.83 32.27 -23.40
CA PRO A 544 -10.20 32.67 -23.13
C PRO A 544 -10.99 31.58 -22.40
N THR A 545 -11.87 31.95 -21.47
CA THR A 545 -12.64 31.00 -20.65
C THR A 545 -13.43 30.00 -21.48
N TRP A 546 -14.00 30.41 -22.62
CA TRP A 546 -14.75 29.52 -23.49
C TRP A 546 -13.86 28.45 -24.16
N HIS A 547 -12.58 28.73 -24.44
CA HIS A 547 -11.64 27.70 -24.93
C HIS A 547 -11.40 26.65 -23.86
N LYS A 548 -11.29 27.07 -22.59
CA LYS A 548 -11.18 26.15 -21.47
C LYS A 548 -12.43 25.30 -21.34
N LEU A 549 -13.63 25.89 -21.48
CA LEU A 549 -14.89 25.15 -21.42
C LEU A 549 -14.99 24.08 -22.53
N VAL A 550 -14.73 24.45 -23.78
CA VAL A 550 -14.69 23.50 -24.91
C VAL A 550 -13.65 22.41 -24.67
N GLY A 551 -12.50 22.80 -24.14
CA GLY A 551 -11.44 21.88 -23.77
C GLY A 551 -11.83 20.88 -22.67
N PHE A 552 -12.52 21.33 -21.61
CA PHE A 552 -13.05 20.44 -20.57
C PHE A 552 -14.08 19.47 -21.13
N VAL A 553 -14.98 19.93 -22.01
CA VAL A 553 -15.94 19.06 -22.70
C VAL A 553 -15.20 18.02 -23.53
N TRP A 554 -14.16 18.40 -24.27
CA TRP A 554 -13.31 17.47 -25.04
C TRP A 554 -12.63 16.42 -24.15
N VAL A 555 -12.01 16.84 -23.05
CA VAL A 555 -11.34 15.93 -22.11
C VAL A 555 -12.35 14.96 -21.49
N ALA A 556 -13.49 15.46 -21.00
CA ALA A 556 -14.54 14.65 -20.40
C ALA A 556 -15.13 13.67 -21.42
N ALA A 557 -15.39 14.10 -22.65
CA ALA A 557 -15.88 13.25 -23.72
C ALA A 557 -14.87 12.13 -24.03
N TRP A 558 -13.59 12.45 -24.23
CA TRP A 558 -12.57 11.43 -24.52
C TRP A 558 -12.43 10.42 -23.39
N LEU A 559 -12.37 10.89 -22.14
CA LEU A 559 -12.30 10.01 -20.97
C LEU A 559 -13.55 9.12 -20.86
N SER A 560 -14.75 9.65 -21.11
CA SER A 560 -15.99 8.87 -21.06
C SER A 560 -16.00 7.75 -22.10
N MET A 561 -15.40 7.98 -23.27
CA MET A 561 -15.34 6.98 -24.33
C MET A 561 -14.35 5.86 -24.04
N THR A 562 -13.18 6.19 -23.50
CA THR A 562 -12.04 5.24 -23.43
C THR A 562 -11.83 4.64 -22.04
N SER A 563 -12.18 5.35 -20.97
CA SER A 563 -11.94 4.88 -19.58
C SER A 563 -12.62 3.56 -19.26
N PRO A 564 -13.81 3.22 -19.79
CA PRO A 564 -14.43 1.92 -19.54
C PRO A 564 -13.58 0.73 -19.98
N TRP A 565 -12.71 0.89 -20.98
CA TRP A 565 -11.76 -0.15 -21.41
C TRP A 565 -10.78 -0.54 -20.30
N TYR A 566 -10.54 0.37 -19.35
CA TYR A 566 -9.59 0.18 -18.26
C TYR A 566 -10.29 0.02 -16.89
N LEU A 567 -11.26 0.88 -16.59
CA LEU A 567 -11.86 0.96 -15.25
C LEU A 567 -12.93 -0.10 -14.99
N TYR A 568 -13.70 -0.54 -16.00
CA TYR A 568 -14.83 -1.46 -15.75
C TYR A 568 -14.34 -2.81 -15.22
N HIS A 569 -13.13 -3.24 -15.61
CA HIS A 569 -12.51 -4.43 -15.05
C HIS A 569 -12.39 -4.36 -13.52
N ALA A 570 -11.93 -3.21 -12.99
CA ALA A 570 -11.80 -2.99 -11.55
C ALA A 570 -13.16 -2.89 -10.86
N VAL A 571 -14.14 -2.22 -11.48
CA VAL A 571 -15.50 -2.06 -10.95
C VAL A 571 -16.20 -3.42 -10.78
N ARG A 572 -15.98 -4.36 -11.71
CA ARG A 572 -16.57 -5.71 -11.69
C ARG A 572 -16.05 -6.62 -10.58
N GLN A 573 -14.96 -6.26 -9.92
CA GLN A 573 -14.41 -7.14 -8.88
C GLN A 573 -15.34 -7.20 -7.66
N PRO A 574 -15.30 -8.33 -6.93
CA PRO A 574 -16.01 -8.49 -5.67
C PRO A 574 -15.73 -7.34 -4.70
N VAL A 575 -16.77 -6.95 -3.98
CA VAL A 575 -16.75 -5.82 -3.05
C VAL A 575 -15.71 -6.01 -1.94
N GLY A 576 -15.64 -7.20 -1.34
CA GLY A 576 -14.74 -7.49 -0.22
C GLY A 576 -13.24 -7.37 -0.53
N ILE A 577 -12.86 -7.31 -1.80
CA ILE A 577 -11.45 -7.22 -2.22
C ILE A 577 -11.10 -5.87 -2.87
N LYS A 578 -12.07 -4.96 -3.05
CA LYS A 578 -11.86 -3.64 -3.68
C LYS A 578 -12.04 -2.45 -2.73
N TRP A 579 -11.95 -2.69 -1.42
CA TRP A 579 -12.09 -1.62 -0.43
C TRP A 579 -11.03 -0.53 -0.58
N LEU A 580 -11.44 0.74 -0.40
CA LEU A 580 -10.57 1.91 -0.54
C LEU A 580 -9.99 2.38 0.80
N VAL A 581 -10.69 2.07 1.90
CA VAL A 581 -10.29 2.34 3.27
C VAL A 581 -10.46 1.08 4.12
N PRO A 582 -9.57 0.84 5.09
CA PRO A 582 -9.61 -0.39 5.90
C PRO A 582 -10.78 -0.41 6.89
N ILE A 583 -11.21 0.77 7.36
CA ILE A 583 -12.31 0.92 8.32
C ILE A 583 -13.26 1.99 7.78
N SER A 584 -14.54 1.61 7.60
CA SER A 584 -15.58 2.55 7.20
C SER A 584 -16.12 3.29 8.42
N ILE A 585 -15.91 4.61 8.48
CA ILE A 585 -16.55 5.49 9.47
C ILE A 585 -17.98 5.78 9.04
N ILE A 586 -18.22 5.82 7.73
CA ILE A 586 -19.51 6.19 7.13
C ILE A 586 -20.56 5.10 7.34
N ASP A 587 -20.14 3.84 7.47
CA ASP A 587 -21.04 2.75 7.87
C ASP A 587 -21.72 3.05 9.22
N THR A 588 -21.00 3.68 10.16
CA THR A 588 -21.53 4.04 11.48
C THR A 588 -22.37 5.32 11.46
N ILE A 589 -21.95 6.35 10.73
CA ILE A 589 -22.58 7.69 10.78
C ILE A 589 -23.61 7.95 9.67
N GLY A 590 -23.64 7.12 8.62
CA GLY A 590 -24.50 7.26 7.46
C GLY A 590 -24.02 8.30 6.42
N MET A 591 -24.54 8.17 5.20
CA MET A 591 -24.11 8.97 4.03
C MET A 591 -24.42 10.47 4.15
N ALA A 592 -25.59 10.84 4.67
CA ALA A 592 -26.00 12.25 4.73
C ALA A 592 -25.14 13.08 5.71
N PRO A 593 -24.90 12.63 6.97
CA PRO A 593 -23.95 13.30 7.86
C PRO A 593 -22.53 13.33 7.29
N ALA A 594 -22.09 12.23 6.67
CA ALA A 594 -20.76 12.15 6.04
C ALA A 594 -20.57 13.18 4.93
N ALA A 595 -21.58 13.41 4.09
CA ALA A 595 -21.55 14.44 3.04
C ALA A 595 -21.40 15.85 3.64
N GLY A 596 -22.10 16.14 4.74
CA GLY A 596 -21.98 17.40 5.47
C GLY A 596 -20.58 17.62 6.06
N ILE A 597 -20.00 16.57 6.67
CA ILE A 597 -18.64 16.59 7.21
C ILE A 597 -17.61 16.80 6.09
N LEU A 598 -17.75 16.06 4.98
CA LEU A 598 -16.85 16.15 3.83
C LEU A 598 -16.85 17.56 3.23
N ALA A 599 -18.03 18.17 3.08
CA ALA A 599 -18.19 19.54 2.61
C ALA A 599 -17.59 20.55 3.59
N GLY A 600 -17.89 20.43 4.89
CA GLY A 600 -17.37 21.32 5.93
C GLY A 600 -15.84 21.28 6.03
N LEU A 601 -15.26 20.08 6.09
CA LEU A 601 -13.82 19.89 6.09
C LEU A 601 -13.17 20.35 4.77
N GLY A 602 -13.85 20.19 3.63
CA GLY A 602 -13.39 20.70 2.35
C GLY A 602 -13.27 22.23 2.36
N LEU A 603 -14.28 22.93 2.87
CA LEU A 603 -14.26 24.39 3.05
C LEU A 603 -13.14 24.82 4.00
N ILE A 604 -12.98 24.14 5.13
CA ILE A 604 -11.87 24.39 6.06
C ILE A 604 -10.53 24.17 5.36
N GLY A 605 -10.39 23.11 4.56
CA GLY A 605 -9.19 22.84 3.77
C GLY A 605 -8.83 23.98 2.83
N ILE A 606 -9.82 24.51 2.11
CA ILE A 606 -9.63 25.64 1.18
C ILE A 606 -9.21 26.91 1.93
N PHE A 607 -9.93 27.28 2.99
CA PHE A 607 -9.73 28.58 3.66
C PHE A 607 -8.59 28.57 4.69
N ALA A 608 -8.47 27.52 5.50
CA ALA A 608 -7.48 27.44 6.58
C ALA A 608 -6.14 26.86 6.10
N PHE A 609 -6.16 25.90 5.17
CA PHE A 609 -4.96 25.18 4.74
C PHE A 609 -4.51 25.49 3.30
N GLY A 610 -5.21 26.39 2.59
CA GLY A 610 -4.93 26.69 1.18
C GLY A 610 -4.93 25.43 0.34
N GLY A 611 -5.87 24.52 0.61
CA GLY A 611 -6.08 23.31 -0.15
C GLY A 611 -6.58 23.65 -1.55
N GLU A 612 -5.87 23.18 -2.57
CA GLU A 612 -6.50 22.86 -3.85
C GLU A 612 -7.12 21.48 -3.66
N VAL A 613 -8.28 21.44 -3.00
CA VAL A 613 -9.07 20.22 -2.80
C VAL A 613 -9.64 19.79 -4.13
#